data_AF-A0A7V0Z6G1-F1
#
_entry.id   AF-A0A7V0Z6G1-F1
#
_cell.length_a   1.000
_cell.length_b   1.000
_cell.length_c   1.000
_cell.angle_alpha   90.00
_cell.angle_beta   90.00
_cell.angle_gamma   90.00
#
_symmetry.space_group_name_H-M   'P 1'
#
loop_
_entity.id
_entity.type
_entity.pdbx_description
1 polymer ?
#
loop_
_entity_poly.entity_id
_entity_poly.type
_entity_poly.pdbx_seq_one_letter_code
_entity_poly.pdbx_strand_id
1 'polypeptide(L)'
;MADIIIDSNGVHLENIKNLEPGGKRWYESHGFSPDDKFIYFSGNLHGGWGNDIFYCDTDGNNLSALTNEKDIWDEMAELSPDGKKIAFISSRFFKWKKRLGFLTLKTEIFLMDRDGTNIEQITHLNDDEHSYLVGDMAWSPDGKTLLATAYERNSKRM
;
A
#
# COMPACT_ATOMS: atom_id res chain seq x y z
N MET A 1 -2.01 8.30 14.99
CA MET A 1 -2.96 7.27 15.45
C MET A 1 -3.81 7.83 16.57
N ALA A 2 -5.06 7.40 16.64
CA ALA A 2 -5.95 7.69 17.75
C ALA A 2 -6.97 6.55 17.80
N ASP A 3 -7.50 6.30 18.99
CA ASP A 3 -8.65 5.40 19.13
C ASP A 3 -9.90 6.21 18.78
N ILE A 4 -10.72 5.70 17.87
CA ILE A 4 -12.04 6.28 17.55
C ILE A 4 -13.06 5.59 18.45
N ILE A 5 -13.60 6.34 19.41
CA ILE A 5 -14.57 5.85 20.37
C ILE A 5 -15.98 6.25 19.93
N ILE A 6 -16.90 5.31 20.00
CA ILE A 6 -18.33 5.53 19.73
C ILE A 6 -19.09 5.06 20.97
N ASP A 7 -19.63 6.00 21.73
CA ASP A 7 -20.35 5.72 22.97
C ASP A 7 -21.63 6.55 23.11
N SER A 8 -22.24 6.55 24.30
CA SER A 8 -23.45 7.33 24.59
C SER A 8 -23.27 8.85 24.49
N ASN A 9 -22.03 9.35 24.52
CA ASN A 9 -21.68 10.77 24.41
C ASN A 9 -21.38 11.19 22.95
N GLY A 10 -21.33 10.24 22.01
CA GLY A 10 -21.11 10.49 20.60
C GLY A 10 -19.82 9.86 20.07
N VAL A 11 -19.23 10.50 19.06
CA VAL A 11 -17.95 10.08 18.46
C VAL A 11 -16.84 10.99 18.93
N HIS A 12 -15.80 10.44 19.55
CA HIS A 12 -14.63 11.19 20.00
C HIS A 12 -13.34 10.39 19.84
N LEU A 13 -12.20 11.08 19.98
CA LEU A 13 -10.87 10.49 19.89
C LEU A 13 -10.24 10.31 21.27
N GLU A 14 -9.59 9.19 21.48
CA GLU A 14 -8.74 8.90 22.65
C GLU A 14 -7.33 8.48 22.23
N ASN A 15 -6.39 8.45 23.17
CA ASN A 15 -5.00 7.96 22.98
C ASN A 15 -4.27 8.52 21.74
N ILE A 16 -4.44 9.82 21.48
CA ILE A 16 -3.89 10.48 20.29
C ILE A 16 -2.36 10.48 20.32
N LYS A 17 -1.75 9.91 19.28
CA LYS A 17 -0.31 9.83 19.04
C LYS A 17 0.04 10.34 17.64
N ASN A 18 1.02 11.23 17.55
CA ASN A 18 1.60 11.65 16.27
C ASN A 18 2.85 10.80 16.01
N LEU A 19 2.85 10.09 14.88
CA LEU A 19 3.98 9.27 14.45
C LEU A 19 4.57 9.87 13.17
N GLU A 20 5.89 10.05 13.16
CA GLU A 20 6.66 10.49 11.98
C GLU A 20 7.88 9.57 11.80
N PRO A 21 7.72 8.26 11.51
CA PRO A 21 8.83 7.28 11.51
C PRO A 21 10.00 7.64 10.57
N GLY A 22 9.74 8.43 9.52
CA GLY A 22 10.73 8.98 8.58
C GLY A 22 10.78 10.51 8.55
N GLY A 23 10.31 11.19 9.60
CA GLY A 23 10.19 12.65 9.70
C GLY A 23 8.98 13.23 8.96
N LYS A 24 9.02 14.52 8.61
CA LYS A 24 7.90 15.22 7.93
C LYS A 24 7.82 14.87 6.45
N ARG A 25 7.22 13.72 6.15
CA ARG A 25 6.99 13.17 4.81
C ARG A 25 5.51 12.86 4.60
N TRP A 26 5.16 12.44 3.38
CA TRP A 26 3.86 11.88 3.09
C TRP A 26 3.82 10.40 3.48
N TYR A 27 2.73 10.00 4.11
CA TYR A 27 2.45 8.65 4.61
C TYR A 27 0.99 8.33 4.34
N GLU A 28 0.71 7.08 4.00
CA GLU A 28 -0.63 6.51 3.97
C GLU A 28 -0.63 5.17 4.71
N SER A 29 -1.35 5.10 5.82
CA SER A 29 -1.41 3.91 6.67
C SER A 29 -2.38 2.88 6.12
N HIS A 30 -1.97 1.62 6.06
CA HIS A 30 -2.80 0.53 5.53
C HIS A 30 -3.29 -0.44 6.62
N GLY A 31 -2.51 -0.67 7.69
CA GLY A 31 -3.00 -1.49 8.80
C GLY A 31 -1.98 -1.88 9.86
N PHE A 32 -2.43 -2.67 10.83
CA PHE A 32 -1.62 -3.27 11.89
C PHE A 32 -1.21 -4.71 11.54
N SER A 33 -0.12 -5.19 12.12
CA SER A 33 0.11 -6.63 12.19
C SER A 33 -0.90 -7.31 13.13
N PRO A 34 -1.29 -8.59 12.90
CA PRO A 34 -2.25 -9.32 13.75
C PRO A 34 -1.83 -9.46 15.22
N ASP A 35 -0.55 -9.24 15.51
CA ASP A 35 0.01 -9.24 16.87
C ASP A 35 0.19 -7.83 17.45
N ASP A 36 -0.35 -6.79 16.80
CA ASP A 36 -0.34 -5.38 17.20
C ASP A 36 1.06 -4.79 17.44
N LYS A 37 2.10 -5.39 16.84
CA LYS A 37 3.47 -4.92 16.98
C LYS A 37 3.87 -3.91 15.93
N PHE A 38 3.34 -4.04 14.72
CA PHE A 38 3.76 -3.21 13.59
C PHE A 38 2.59 -2.47 12.94
N ILE A 39 2.92 -1.35 12.32
CA ILE A 39 2.06 -0.62 11.39
C ILE A 39 2.70 -0.74 10.01
N TYR A 40 1.90 -1.07 9.00
CA TYR A 40 2.29 -1.01 7.59
C TYR A 40 1.72 0.25 6.95
N PHE A 41 2.52 0.89 6.11
CA PHE A 41 2.16 2.12 5.43
C PHE A 41 2.95 2.27 4.13
N SER A 42 2.44 3.05 3.19
CA SER A 42 3.20 3.52 2.05
C SER A 42 3.71 4.95 2.29
N GLY A 43 4.82 5.31 1.65
CA GLY A 43 5.31 6.68 1.71
C GLY A 43 6.46 6.98 0.75
N ASN A 44 6.74 8.27 0.59
CA ASN A 44 7.84 8.79 -0.23
C ASN A 44 9.05 9.16 0.67
N LEU A 45 9.49 8.23 1.51
CA LEU A 45 10.53 8.50 2.51
C LEU A 45 11.91 8.60 1.85
N HIS A 46 12.16 7.79 0.81
CA HIS A 46 13.39 7.83 0.01
C HIS A 46 13.43 8.99 -1.01
N GLY A 47 12.35 9.77 -1.14
CA GLY A 47 12.26 10.85 -2.13
C GLY A 47 11.90 10.36 -3.54
N GLY A 48 11.89 11.29 -4.50
CA GLY A 48 11.57 10.98 -5.90
C GLY A 48 10.06 10.97 -6.17
N TRP A 49 9.65 10.24 -7.19
CA TRP A 49 8.26 10.22 -7.65
C TRP A 49 7.53 8.92 -7.30
N GLY A 50 8.25 7.94 -6.76
CA GLY A 50 7.71 6.65 -6.35
C GLY A 50 7.19 6.66 -4.92
N ASN A 51 6.57 5.56 -4.53
CA ASN A 51 6.21 5.26 -3.16
C ASN A 51 6.73 3.87 -2.84
N ASP A 52 7.12 3.68 -1.59
CA ASP A 52 7.63 2.42 -1.08
C ASP A 52 6.73 1.96 0.07
N ILE A 53 6.72 0.65 0.31
CA ILE A 53 6.04 0.05 1.46
C ILE A 53 7.01 -0.04 2.61
N PHE A 54 6.55 0.39 3.78
CA PHE A 54 7.30 0.38 5.02
C PHE A 54 6.51 -0.31 6.12
N TYR A 55 7.25 -0.69 7.16
CA TYR A 55 6.68 -0.96 8.46
C TYR A 55 7.52 -0.32 9.57
N CYS A 56 6.88 -0.10 10.71
CA CYS A 56 7.53 0.35 11.93
C CYS A 56 6.78 -0.23 13.13
N ASP A 57 7.37 -0.15 14.31
CA ASP A 57 6.69 -0.49 15.56
C ASP A 57 5.47 0.43 15.78
N THR A 58 4.50 0.01 16.59
CA THR A 58 3.30 0.82 16.88
C THR A 58 3.57 2.14 17.62
N ASP A 59 4.79 2.36 18.08
CA ASP A 59 5.28 3.64 18.62
C ASP A 59 6.05 4.48 17.60
N GLY A 60 6.18 4.02 16.35
CA GLY A 60 6.88 4.67 15.25
C GLY A 60 8.38 4.39 15.18
N ASN A 61 8.95 3.58 16.08
CA ASN A 61 10.35 3.19 16.05
C ASN A 61 10.64 2.06 15.05
N ASN A 62 11.93 1.73 14.88
CA ASN A 62 12.38 0.59 14.08
C ASN A 62 11.84 0.58 12.63
N LEU A 63 11.75 1.76 12.02
CA LEU A 63 11.37 1.93 10.63
C LEU A 63 12.22 1.06 9.69
N SER A 64 11.55 0.28 8.85
CA SER A 64 12.17 -0.53 7.80
C SER A 64 11.35 -0.47 6.52
N ALA A 65 12.04 -0.52 5.37
CA ALA A 65 11.43 -0.57 4.05
C ALA A 65 11.29 -2.03 3.60
N LEU A 66 10.12 -2.40 3.06
CA LEU A 66 9.89 -3.68 2.39
C LEU A 66 10.12 -3.59 0.88
N THR A 67 9.92 -2.40 0.31
CA THR A 67 10.30 -2.07 -1.07
C THR A 67 11.15 -0.79 -1.08
N ASN A 68 12.00 -0.64 -2.10
CA ASN A 68 12.90 0.52 -2.22
C ASN A 68 13.33 0.81 -3.68
N GLU A 69 12.47 0.43 -4.64
CA GLU A 69 12.81 0.52 -6.05
C GLU A 69 12.60 1.95 -6.57
N LYS A 70 13.62 2.49 -7.21
CA LYS A 70 13.61 3.88 -7.66
C LYS A 70 12.47 4.14 -8.66
N ASP A 71 11.66 5.15 -8.36
CA ASP A 71 10.57 5.64 -9.21
C ASP A 71 9.45 4.61 -9.48
N ILE A 72 9.37 3.58 -8.63
CA ILE A 72 8.28 2.63 -8.62
C ILE A 72 7.22 3.10 -7.63
N TRP A 73 5.96 2.88 -7.98
CA TRP A 73 4.82 3.21 -7.15
C TRP A 73 4.32 1.93 -6.48
N ASP A 74 4.76 1.69 -5.24
CA ASP A 74 4.28 0.61 -4.38
C ASP A 74 3.40 1.17 -3.26
N GLU A 75 2.15 0.70 -3.15
CA GLU A 75 1.17 1.17 -2.18
C GLU A 75 0.17 0.07 -1.75
N MET A 76 -0.73 0.42 -0.84
CA MET A 76 -1.91 -0.39 -0.45
C MET A 76 -1.52 -1.78 0.07
N ALA A 77 -0.57 -1.78 1.00
CA ALA A 77 -0.04 -2.99 1.59
C ALA A 77 -1.04 -3.61 2.58
N GLU A 78 -1.55 -4.79 2.23
CA GLU A 78 -2.54 -5.54 2.98
C GLU A 78 -1.95 -6.87 3.44
N LEU A 79 -1.75 -7.03 4.75
CA LEU A 79 -1.25 -8.27 5.32
C LEU A 79 -2.34 -9.35 5.27
N SER A 80 -1.97 -10.57 4.89
CA SER A 80 -2.87 -11.72 4.92
C SER A 80 -3.38 -11.99 6.35
N PRO A 81 -4.57 -12.58 6.52
CA PRO A 81 -5.11 -12.88 7.85
C PRO A 81 -4.21 -13.78 8.71
N ASP A 82 -3.41 -14.64 8.08
CA ASP A 82 -2.42 -15.50 8.76
C ASP A 82 -1.08 -14.80 9.06
N GLY A 83 -0.94 -13.54 8.62
CA GLY A 83 0.21 -12.69 8.88
C GLY A 83 1.49 -13.07 8.12
N LYS A 84 1.42 -13.91 7.09
CA LYS A 84 2.61 -14.41 6.38
C LYS A 84 2.92 -13.68 5.07
N LYS A 85 1.89 -13.17 4.41
CA LYS A 85 2.00 -12.54 3.10
C LYS A 85 1.52 -11.11 3.14
N ILE A 86 2.05 -10.26 2.27
CA ILE A 86 1.56 -8.91 2.02
C ILE A 86 1.12 -8.86 0.56
N ALA A 87 -0.14 -8.49 0.33
CA ALA A 87 -0.61 -8.05 -0.97
C ALA A 87 -0.36 -6.55 -1.11
N PHE A 88 0.05 -6.09 -2.28
CA PHE A 88 0.26 -4.67 -2.54
C PHE A 88 0.12 -4.37 -4.03
N ILE A 89 -0.10 -3.10 -4.37
CA ILE A 89 -0.07 -2.68 -5.77
C ILE A 89 1.34 -2.22 -6.13
N SER A 90 1.79 -2.50 -7.35
CA SER A 90 3.10 -2.05 -7.84
C SER A 90 3.05 -1.62 -9.30
N SER A 91 3.82 -0.58 -9.63
CA SER A 91 4.07 -0.15 -11.00
C SER A 91 5.36 -0.70 -11.61
N ARG A 92 6.03 -1.67 -10.97
CA ARG A 92 7.42 -2.06 -11.28
C ARG A 92 7.72 -2.43 -12.73
N PHE A 93 6.72 -2.91 -13.48
CA PHE A 93 6.86 -3.27 -14.89
C PHE A 93 6.36 -2.21 -15.87
N PHE A 94 5.89 -1.06 -15.38
CA PHE A 94 5.29 -0.03 -16.21
C PHE A 94 6.02 1.29 -16.07
N LYS A 95 6.49 1.81 -17.22
CA LYS A 95 6.98 3.18 -17.29
C LYS A 95 5.80 4.14 -17.26
N TRP A 96 5.87 5.14 -16.39
CA TRP A 96 4.86 6.18 -16.27
C TRP A 96 5.49 7.58 -16.36
N LYS A 97 4.72 8.53 -16.89
CA LYS A 97 5.15 9.92 -17.08
C LYS A 97 4.89 10.70 -15.78
N LYS A 98 5.91 10.75 -14.92
CA LYS A 98 5.90 11.41 -13.61
C LYS A 98 5.29 12.82 -13.59
N ARG A 99 5.57 13.64 -14.61
CA ARG A 99 5.01 15.01 -14.72
C ARG A 99 3.50 15.04 -14.95
N LEU A 100 2.94 13.95 -15.47
CA LEU A 100 1.49 13.76 -15.61
C LEU A 100 0.89 13.05 -14.40
N GLY A 101 1.71 12.77 -13.37
CA GLY A 101 1.30 12.12 -12.13
C GLY A 101 0.62 10.78 -12.38
N PHE A 102 -0.41 10.53 -11.59
CA PHE A 102 -1.19 9.31 -11.63
C PHE A 102 -1.80 9.02 -13.01
N LEU A 103 -1.99 9.99 -13.93
CA LEU A 103 -2.69 9.82 -15.22
C LEU A 103 -2.10 8.76 -16.16
N THR A 104 -0.82 8.45 -16.01
CA THR A 104 -0.13 7.44 -16.85
C THR A 104 0.38 6.26 -16.04
N LEU A 105 0.11 6.25 -14.74
CA LEU A 105 0.43 5.15 -13.86
C LEU A 105 -0.40 3.92 -14.23
N LYS A 106 0.26 2.78 -14.31
CA LYS A 106 -0.36 1.47 -14.39
C LYS A 106 0.16 0.64 -13.22
N THR A 107 -0.71 -0.12 -12.59
CA THR A 107 -0.36 -0.96 -11.44
C THR A 107 -0.98 -2.34 -11.58
N GLU A 108 -0.33 -3.30 -10.97
CA GLU A 108 -0.81 -4.68 -10.80
C GLU A 108 -0.73 -5.04 -9.33
N ILE A 109 -1.42 -6.11 -8.94
CA ILE A 109 -1.31 -6.68 -7.60
C ILE A 109 -0.13 -7.64 -7.56
N PHE A 110 0.63 -7.52 -6.48
CA PHE A 110 1.76 -8.37 -6.14
C PHE A 110 1.56 -8.97 -4.76
N LEU A 111 2.18 -10.12 -4.53
CA LEU A 111 2.37 -10.71 -3.22
C LEU A 111 3.85 -10.69 -2.84
N MET A 112 4.14 -10.57 -1.56
CA MET A 112 5.45 -10.82 -0.99
C MET A 112 5.32 -11.52 0.35
N ASP A 113 6.41 -12.11 0.85
CA ASP A 113 6.50 -12.52 2.24
C ASP A 113 6.49 -11.30 3.16
N ARG A 114 6.08 -11.50 4.41
CA ARG A 114 6.01 -10.43 5.43
C ARG A 114 7.33 -9.67 5.62
N ASP A 115 8.46 -10.29 5.32
CA ASP A 115 9.79 -9.67 5.40
C ASP A 115 10.21 -8.89 4.14
N GLY A 116 9.34 -8.82 3.12
CA GLY A 116 9.58 -8.13 1.86
C GLY A 116 10.23 -9.01 0.78
N THR A 117 10.51 -10.28 1.07
CA THR A 117 11.11 -11.21 0.10
C THR A 117 10.06 -11.90 -0.76
N ASN A 118 10.50 -12.65 -1.76
CA ASN A 118 9.64 -13.48 -2.62
C ASN A 118 8.49 -12.71 -3.28
N ILE A 119 8.80 -11.56 -3.86
CA ILE A 119 7.83 -10.73 -4.60
C ILE A 119 7.38 -11.48 -5.87
N GLU A 120 6.06 -11.64 -6.02
CA GLU A 120 5.40 -12.30 -7.14
C GLU A 120 4.27 -11.43 -7.68
N GLN A 121 4.17 -11.29 -9.00
CA GLN A 121 3.03 -10.65 -9.66
C GLN A 121 1.87 -11.63 -9.73
N ILE A 122 0.68 -11.24 -9.27
CA ILE A 122 -0.50 -12.13 -9.28
C ILE A 122 -1.59 -11.70 -10.25
N THR A 123 -1.57 -10.44 -10.71
CA THR A 123 -2.50 -9.98 -11.77
C THR A 123 -1.74 -9.51 -13.01
N HIS A 124 -2.39 -9.67 -14.16
CA HIS A 124 -1.87 -9.25 -15.48
C HIS A 124 -2.99 -8.52 -16.24
N LEU A 125 -3.52 -7.45 -15.64
CA LEU A 125 -4.64 -6.69 -16.20
C LEU A 125 -4.19 -5.71 -17.30
N ASN A 126 -2.95 -5.23 -17.23
CA ASN A 126 -2.36 -4.27 -18.15
C ASN A 126 -1.60 -4.96 -19.26
N ASP A 127 -1.95 -4.64 -20.50
CA ASP A 127 -1.27 -5.10 -21.70
C ASP A 127 -1.24 -3.98 -22.77
N ASP A 128 -1.14 -4.36 -24.05
CA ASP A 128 -1.13 -3.41 -25.17
C ASP A 128 -2.51 -2.83 -25.48
N GLU A 129 -3.60 -3.52 -25.12
CA GLU A 129 -4.98 -3.11 -25.38
C GLU A 129 -5.62 -2.44 -24.16
N HIS A 130 -5.17 -2.81 -22.96
CA HIS A 130 -5.76 -2.43 -21.69
C HIS A 130 -4.81 -1.62 -20.79
N SER A 131 -5.39 -0.73 -20.00
CA SER A 131 -4.65 0.07 -19.03
C SER A 131 -5.45 0.22 -17.75
N TYR A 132 -5.05 -0.46 -16.70
CA TYR A 132 -5.68 -0.42 -15.39
C TYR A 132 -4.81 0.30 -14.36
N LEU A 133 -5.50 1.06 -13.50
CA LEU A 133 -5.00 1.38 -12.17
C LEU A 133 -5.73 0.47 -11.19
N VAL A 134 -4.99 -0.46 -10.59
CA VAL A 134 -5.49 -1.24 -9.45
C VAL A 134 -5.25 -0.43 -8.18
N GLY A 135 -6.26 -0.40 -7.32
CA GLY A 135 -6.28 0.37 -6.08
C GLY A 135 -6.63 -0.49 -4.88
N ASP A 136 -7.43 0.06 -3.96
CA ASP A 136 -7.79 -0.53 -2.66
C ASP A 136 -8.13 -2.01 -2.74
N MET A 137 -7.64 -2.77 -1.76
CA MET A 137 -7.81 -4.22 -1.70
C MET A 137 -8.20 -4.66 -0.30
N ALA A 138 -8.77 -5.86 -0.20
CA ALA A 138 -9.00 -6.53 1.06
C ALA A 138 -8.93 -8.06 0.91
N TRP A 139 -8.28 -8.71 1.86
CA TRP A 139 -8.30 -10.17 1.96
C TRP A 139 -9.67 -10.68 2.42
N SER A 140 -10.09 -11.82 1.87
CA SER A 140 -11.15 -12.61 2.50
C SER A 140 -10.70 -13.07 3.88
N PRO A 141 -11.61 -13.25 4.86
CA PRO A 141 -11.24 -13.68 6.21
C PRO A 141 -10.47 -15.00 6.27
N ASP A 142 -10.68 -15.90 5.30
CA ASP A 142 -9.97 -17.17 5.18
C ASP A 142 -8.63 -17.08 4.41
N GLY A 143 -8.26 -15.89 3.93
CA GLY A 143 -7.00 -15.60 3.25
C GLY A 143 -6.87 -16.20 1.85
N LYS A 144 -7.96 -16.69 1.25
CA LYS A 144 -7.92 -17.37 -0.06
C LYS A 144 -8.16 -16.46 -1.26
N THR A 145 -8.80 -15.31 -1.04
CA THR A 145 -9.22 -14.42 -2.11
C THR A 145 -8.91 -12.98 -1.74
N LEU A 146 -8.69 -12.15 -2.76
CA LEU A 146 -8.61 -10.69 -2.65
C LEU A 146 -9.82 -10.06 -3.35
N LEU A 147 -10.47 -9.12 -2.68
CA LEU A 147 -11.28 -8.09 -3.33
C LEU A 147 -10.34 -6.95 -3.72
N ALA A 148 -10.47 -6.41 -4.93
CA ALA A 148 -9.69 -5.26 -5.36
C ALA A 148 -10.53 -4.32 -6.23
N THR A 149 -10.23 -3.02 -6.15
CA THR A 149 -10.72 -2.05 -7.12
C THR A 149 -9.79 -2.00 -8.33
N ALA A 150 -10.36 -2.03 -9.53
CA ALA A 150 -9.60 -1.87 -10.77
C ALA A 150 -10.32 -0.87 -11.68
N TYR A 151 -9.62 0.20 -12.03
CA TYR A 151 -10.13 1.23 -12.91
C TYR A 151 -9.47 1.13 -14.28
N GLU A 152 -10.24 0.68 -15.28
CA GLU A 152 -9.79 0.73 -16.67
C GLU A 152 -9.77 2.16 -17.17
N ARG A 153 -8.59 2.59 -17.59
CA ARG A 153 -8.37 3.87 -18.25
C ARG A 153 -8.53 3.63 -19.73
N ASN A 154 -9.69 4.01 -20.25
CA ASN A 154 -9.94 4.00 -21.68
C ASN A 154 -8.85 4.78 -22.41
N SER A 155 -7.96 4.07 -23.11
CA SER A 155 -6.91 4.65 -23.95
C SER A 155 -7.44 5.09 -25.33
N LYS A 156 -8.71 4.82 -25.64
CA LYS A 156 -9.30 5.20 -26.93
C LYS A 156 -9.87 6.61 -26.91
N ARG A 157 -9.02 7.57 -27.30
CA ARG A 157 -9.41 8.57 -28.31
C ARG A 157 -8.42 8.46 -29.47
N MET A 158 -8.76 7.61 -30.44
CA MET A 158 -8.47 7.91 -31.85
C MET A 158 -9.67 8.66 -32.40
#